data_AF-A0A6J3C5C3-F1
#
_entry.id   AF-A0A6J3C5C3-F1
#
_cell.length_a   1.000
_cell.length_b   1.000
_cell.length_c   1.000
_cell.angle_alpha   90.00
_cell.angle_beta   90.00
_cell.angle_gamma   90.00
#
_symmetry.space_group_name_H-M   'P 1'
#
loop_
_entity.id
_entity.type
_entity.pdbx_description
1 polymer ?
#
loop_
_entity_poly.entity_id
_entity_poly.type
_entity_poly.pdbx_seq_one_letter_code
_entity_poly.pdbx_strand_id
1 'polypeptide(L)'
;MWLRVASVLNSVGEGAVKSSPEWSKYWVDLKAKIKGKNRLRRDASSQTGGGSSIYEELSEMEIKFLSILGADYGSGLPGVQVQPILTEEPQPAAYNPSQHTQHRMKR
;
A
#
# COMPACT_ATOMS: atom_id res chain seq x y z
N MET A 1 13.12 15.23 18.41
CA MET A 1 11.81 14.67 18.79
C MET A 1 11.92 13.19 19.16
N TRP A 2 12.32 12.31 18.24
CA TRP A 2 12.42 10.85 18.48
C TRP A 2 13.32 10.41 19.64
N LEU A 3 14.36 11.19 19.97
CA LEU A 3 15.19 10.94 21.16
C LEU A 3 14.36 10.85 22.46
N ARG A 4 13.36 11.73 22.64
CA ARG A 4 12.49 11.69 23.83
C ARG A 4 11.58 10.46 23.81
N VAL A 5 11.04 10.11 22.65
CA VAL A 5 10.21 8.90 22.48
C VAL A 5 11.02 7.66 22.83
N ALA A 6 12.25 7.55 22.33
CA ALA A 6 13.14 6.45 22.66
C ALA A 6 13.45 6.38 24.15
N SER A 7 13.72 7.53 24.79
CA SER A 7 13.97 7.59 26.23
C SER A 7 12.79 7.10 27.05
N VAL A 8 11.56 7.52 26.71
CA VAL A 8 10.34 7.15 27.45
C VAL A 8 9.96 5.68 27.22
N LEU A 9 10.06 5.19 25.98
CA LEU A 9 9.73 3.80 25.68
C LEU A 9 10.76 2.84 26.30
N ASN A 10 12.05 3.17 26.22
CA ASN A 10 13.09 2.32 26.80
C ASN A 10 13.09 2.35 28.34
N SER A 11 12.51 3.37 28.98
CA SER A 11 12.42 3.43 30.46
C SER A 11 11.36 2.50 31.05
N VAL A 12 10.47 1.91 30.23
CA VAL A 12 9.47 0.94 30.69
C VAL A 12 10.13 -0.35 31.18
N GLY A 13 11.37 -0.65 30.75
CA GLY A 13 12.17 -1.78 31.23
C GLY A 13 11.74 -3.16 30.71
N GLU A 14 10.54 -3.27 30.14
CA GLU A 14 10.02 -4.48 29.52
C GLU A 14 9.94 -4.32 27.99
N GLY A 15 10.39 -5.35 27.26
CA GLY A 15 10.30 -5.42 25.80
C GLY A 15 11.56 -4.96 25.06
N ALA A 16 11.37 -4.39 23.87
CA ALA A 16 12.48 -4.07 22.96
C ALA A 16 13.11 -2.72 23.31
N VAL A 17 14.44 -2.72 23.50
CA VAL A 17 15.24 -1.49 23.58
C VAL A 17 15.70 -1.13 22.17
N LYS A 18 15.37 0.07 21.71
CA LYS A 18 15.73 0.54 20.37
C LYS A 18 16.29 1.96 20.41
N SER A 19 17.10 2.29 19.41
CA SER A 19 17.57 3.65 19.17
C SER A 19 16.46 4.54 18.60
N SER A 20 16.66 5.86 18.66
CA SER A 20 15.75 6.86 18.09
C SER A 20 15.35 6.59 16.62
N PRO A 21 16.27 6.31 15.68
CA PRO A 21 15.88 6.02 14.29
C PRO A 21 15.13 4.70 14.13
N GLU A 22 15.44 3.68 14.93
CA GLU A 22 14.72 2.41 14.90
C GLU A 22 13.29 2.56 15.42
N TRP A 23 13.06 3.37 16.46
CA TRP A 23 11.72 3.72 16.92
C TRP A 23 10.93 4.49 15.87
N SER A 24 11.57 5.43 15.18
CA SER A 24 10.94 6.14 14.06
C SER A 24 10.53 5.18 12.95
N LYS A 25 11.40 4.23 12.58
CA LYS A 25 11.10 3.22 11.57
C LYS A 25 9.95 2.31 12.01
N TYR A 26 10.02 1.80 13.23
CA TYR A 26 8.97 0.97 13.81
C TYR A 26 7.61 1.67 13.77
N TRP A 27 7.56 2.97 14.08
CA TRP A 27 6.32 3.75 13.99
C TRP A 27 5.75 3.83 12.56
N VAL A 28 6.61 3.97 11.55
CA VAL A 28 6.18 3.97 10.14
C VAL A 28 5.60 2.61 9.75
N ASP A 29 6.28 1.53 10.11
CA ASP A 29 5.85 0.17 9.79
C ASP A 29 4.53 -0.19 10.51
N LEU A 30 4.42 0.18 11.79
CA LEU A 30 3.21 -0.02 12.59
C LEU A 30 2.01 0.72 11.99
N LYS A 31 2.19 1.98 11.58
CA LYS A 31 1.15 2.75 10.89
C LYS A 31 0.73 2.08 9.59
N ALA A 32 1.67 1.60 8.79
CA ALA A 32 1.37 0.90 7.54
C ALA A 32 0.55 -0.39 7.78
N LYS A 33 0.93 -1.16 8.81
CA LYS A 33 0.18 -2.35 9.25
C LYS A 33 -1.25 -2.00 9.66
N ILE A 34 -1.42 -1.01 10.54
CA ILE A 34 -2.75 -0.56 11.01
C ILE A 34 -3.59 -0.05 9.83
N LYS A 35 -3.00 0.73 8.91
CA LYS A 35 -3.66 1.22 7.70
C LYS A 35 -4.25 0.07 6.88
N GLY A 36 -3.47 -0.97 6.63
CA GLY A 36 -3.89 -2.15 5.87
C GLY A 36 -5.04 -2.88 6.55
N LYS A 37 -4.90 -3.18 7.84
CA LYS A 37 -5.94 -3.88 8.62
C LYS A 37 -7.23 -3.07 8.71
N ASN A 38 -7.14 -1.77 8.99
CA ASN A 38 -8.32 -0.89 9.10
C ASN A 38 -9.05 -0.77 7.75
N ARG A 39 -8.32 -0.73 6.63
CA ARG A 39 -8.93 -0.76 5.29
C ARG A 39 -9.69 -2.07 5.06
N LEU A 40 -9.06 -3.23 5.27
CA LEU A 40 -9.71 -4.53 5.06
C LEU A 40 -10.95 -4.71 5.92
N ARG A 41 -10.89 -4.30 7.20
CA ARG A 41 -12.03 -4.31 8.12
C ARG A 41 -13.20 -3.47 7.59
N ARG A 42 -12.93 -2.27 7.07
CA ARG A 42 -13.97 -1.40 6.49
C ARG A 42 -14.57 -1.98 5.21
N ASP A 43 -13.71 -2.48 4.31
CA ASP A 43 -14.15 -3.09 3.05
C ASP A 43 -15.08 -4.28 3.35
N ALA A 44 -14.71 -5.13 4.31
CA ALA A 44 -15.55 -6.23 4.78
C ALA A 44 -16.87 -5.76 5.41
N SER A 45 -16.87 -4.69 6.22
CA SER A 45 -18.09 -4.13 6.79
C SER A 45 -19.05 -3.53 5.74
N SER A 46 -18.51 -3.14 4.58
CA SER A 46 -19.29 -2.58 3.46
C SER A 46 -19.84 -3.64 2.51
N GLN A 47 -19.35 -4.89 2.61
CA GLN A 47 -19.76 -5.99 1.74
C GLN A 47 -20.92 -6.77 2.39
N THR A 48 -22.16 -6.43 2.04
CA THR A 48 -23.39 -7.06 2.58
C THR A 48 -23.72 -8.42 1.94
N GLY A 49 -22.82 -9.01 1.15
CA GLY A 49 -22.99 -10.36 0.60
C GLY A 49 -22.49 -11.40 1.60
N GLY A 50 -23.37 -12.28 2.08
CA GLY A 50 -23.16 -13.22 3.20
C GLY A 50 -22.06 -14.28 3.04
N GLY A 51 -20.81 -13.86 2.84
CA GLY A 51 -19.61 -14.67 3.00
C GLY A 51 -18.90 -14.28 4.30
N SER A 52 -18.36 -15.26 5.02
CA SER A 52 -17.55 -15.02 6.21
C SER A 52 -16.43 -14.03 5.88
N SER A 53 -16.38 -12.90 6.57
CA SER A 53 -15.33 -11.91 6.38
C SER A 53 -14.01 -12.45 6.94
N ILE A 54 -13.07 -12.81 6.05
CA ILE A 54 -11.73 -13.27 6.42
C ILE A 54 -10.85 -12.02 6.58
N TYR A 55 -10.97 -11.29 7.69
CA TYR A 55 -9.99 -10.27 8.06
C TYR A 55 -9.50 -10.49 9.49
N GLU A 56 -8.23 -10.15 9.73
CA GLU A 56 -7.68 -10.15 11.08
C GLU A 56 -8.25 -8.98 11.89
N GLU A 57 -8.82 -9.28 13.06
CA GLU A 57 -9.24 -8.25 14.00
C GLU A 57 -8.06 -7.40 14.47
N LEU A 58 -8.33 -6.13 14.75
CA LEU A 58 -7.36 -5.22 15.34
C LEU A 58 -7.14 -5.62 16.80
N SER A 59 -5.88 -5.72 17.22
CA SER A 59 -5.59 -5.93 18.64
C SER A 59 -5.98 -4.69 19.47
N GLU A 60 -6.13 -4.84 20.78
CA GLU A 60 -6.42 -3.71 21.68
C GLU A 60 -5.43 -2.56 21.53
N MET A 61 -4.16 -2.90 21.33
CA MET A 61 -3.10 -1.90 21.12
C MET A 61 -3.25 -1.20 19.76
N GLU A 62 -3.58 -1.95 18.70
CA GLU A 62 -3.85 -1.37 17.37
C GLU A 62 -5.08 -0.44 17.41
N ILE A 63 -6.11 -0.77 18.19
CA ILE A 63 -7.28 0.09 18.41
C ILE A 63 -6.90 1.40 19.11
N LYS A 64 -6.05 1.34 20.16
CA LYS A 64 -5.53 2.54 20.83
C LYS A 64 -4.68 3.41 19.92
N PHE A 65 -3.90 2.81 19.01
CA PHE A 65 -3.18 3.60 18.01
C PHE A 65 -4.13 4.23 16.98
N LEU A 66 -5.18 3.50 16.57
CA LEU A 66 -6.15 4.03 15.64
C LEU A 66 -6.93 5.21 16.22
N SER A 67 -7.22 5.22 17.53
CA SER A 67 -7.88 6.37 18.17
C SER A 67 -7.03 7.64 18.14
N ILE A 68 -5.69 7.51 18.12
CA ILE A 68 -4.76 8.63 17.94
C ILE A 68 -4.70 9.08 16.48
N LEU A 69 -4.72 8.12 15.53
CA LEU A 69 -4.58 8.38 14.10
C LEU A 69 -5.86 8.87 13.42
N GLY A 70 -7.03 8.57 14.00
CA GLY A 70 -8.35 8.80 13.42
C GLY A 70 -8.98 7.51 12.89
N ALA A 71 -10.30 7.37 13.04
CA ALA A 71 -11.03 6.17 12.62
C ALA A 71 -11.03 5.98 11.09
N ASP A 72 -10.98 7.10 10.36
CA ASP A 72 -10.85 7.17 8.90
C ASP A 72 -9.42 6.89 8.42
N TYR A 73 -8.45 6.67 9.32
CA TYR A 73 -7.07 6.42 8.92
C TYR A 73 -6.99 5.28 7.89
N GLY A 74 -6.40 5.61 6.74
CA GLY A 74 -6.30 4.71 5.60
C GLY A 74 -7.50 4.68 4.65
N SER A 75 -8.50 5.53 4.83
CA SER A 75 -9.53 5.75 3.80
C SER A 75 -8.92 6.49 2.60
N GLY A 76 -9.48 6.27 1.41
CA GLY A 76 -9.23 7.16 0.29
C GLY A 76 -9.76 8.56 0.58
N LEU A 77 -9.25 9.56 -0.14
CA LEU A 77 -9.86 10.88 -0.10
C LEU A 77 -11.27 10.80 -0.73
N PRO A 78 -12.29 11.38 -0.09
CA PRO A 78 -13.65 11.34 -0.63
C PRO A 78 -13.69 12.03 -2.01
N GLY A 79 -14.29 11.37 -2.98
CA GLY A 79 -14.43 11.89 -4.35
C GLY A 79 -13.18 11.78 -5.23
N VAL A 80 -12.06 11.26 -4.73
CA VAL A 80 -10.84 11.06 -5.52
C VAL A 80 -10.78 9.62 -6.03
N GLN A 81 -10.92 9.45 -7.34
CA GLN A 81 -10.69 8.17 -8.02
C GLN A 81 -9.34 8.21 -8.73
N VAL A 82 -8.59 7.10 -8.67
CA VAL A 82 -7.38 6.95 -9.46
C VAL A 82 -7.81 6.70 -10.91
N GLN A 83 -7.45 7.60 -11.83
CA GLN A 83 -7.63 7.35 -13.25
C GLN A 83 -6.74 6.17 -13.66
N PRO A 84 -7.28 5.14 -14.33
CA PRO A 84 -6.47 4.06 -14.88
C PRO A 84 -5.43 4.65 -15.82
N ILE A 85 -4.15 4.32 -15.62
CA ILE A 85 -3.12 4.62 -16.62
C ILE A 85 -3.49 3.80 -17.86
N LEU A 86 -3.88 4.48 -18.93
CA LEU A 86 -4.01 3.85 -20.24
C LEU A 86 -2.60 3.45 -20.66
N THR A 87 -2.28 2.16 -20.51
CA THR A 87 -1.10 1.59 -21.14
C THR A 87 -1.32 1.71 -22.64
N GLU A 88 -0.71 2.71 -23.28
CA GLU A 88 -0.65 2.75 -24.74
C GLU A 88 0.04 1.46 -25.20
N GLU A 89 -0.72 0.60 -25.87
CA GLU A 89 -0.17 -0.59 -26.52
C GLU A 89 0.87 -0.11 -27.54
N PRO A 90 2.12 -0.62 -27.52
CA PRO A 90 3.11 -0.22 -28.52
C PRO A 90 2.57 -0.58 -29.91
N GLN A 91 2.24 0.43 -30.71
CA GLN A 91 1.80 0.22 -32.09
C GLN A 91 2.86 -0.58 -32.85
N PRO A 92 2.49 -1.68 -33.54
CA PRO A 92 3.44 -2.40 -34.37
C PRO A 92 3.94 -1.44 -35.46
N ALA A 93 5.27 -1.28 -35.52
CA ALA A 93 5.94 -0.45 -36.51
C ALA A 93 5.38 -0.74 -37.92
N ALA A 94 4.95 0.32 -38.59
CA ALA A 94 4.37 0.24 -39.93
C ALA A 94 5.28 -0.58 -40.87
N TYR A 95 4.78 -1.71 -41.35
CA TYR A 95 5.40 -2.50 -42.41
C TYR A 95 5.49 -1.64 -43.68
N ASN A 96 6.71 -1.37 -44.14
CA ASN A 96 6.97 -0.61 -45.36
C ASN A 96 7.33 -1.57 -46.52
N PRO A 97 6.41 -1.89 -47.44
CA PRO A 97 6.61 -2.90 -48.49
C PRO A 97 7.47 -2.42 -49.69
N SER A 98 8.51 -1.62 -49.46
CA SER A 98 9.38 -1.10 -50.53
C SER A 98 10.79 -1.71 -50.50
N GLN A 99 10.86 -3.05 -50.54
CA GLN A 99 12.08 -3.80 -50.87
C GLN A 99 11.69 -5.11 -51.61
N HIS A 100 10.97 -5.03 -52.73
CA HIS A 100 10.90 -6.17 -53.66
C HIS A 100 11.88 -5.96 -54.81
N THR A 101 13.13 -6.34 -54.55
CA THR A 101 14.20 -6.39 -55.54
C THR A 101 13.95 -7.57 -56.48
N GLN A 102 13.63 -7.28 -57.74
CA GLN A 102 13.45 -8.25 -58.82
C GLN A 102 14.78 -8.99 -59.10
N HIS A 103 14.90 -10.25 -58.67
CA HIS A 103 15.90 -11.17 -59.21
C HIS A 103 15.38 -11.79 -60.51
N ARG A 104 15.73 -11.16 -61.64
CA ARG A 104 15.55 -11.74 -62.97
C ARG A 104 16.70 -12.71 -63.26
N MET A 105 16.46 -14.01 -63.06
CA MET A 105 17.28 -15.05 -63.69
C MET A 105 17.08 -14.98 -65.22
N LYS A 106 18.18 -14.87 -65.97
CA LYS A 106 18.21 -15.27 -67.37
C LYS A 106 19.05 -16.55 -67.50
N ARG A 107 18.49 -17.45 -68.28
CA ARG A 107 19.03 -18.74 -68.73
C ARG A 107 20.29 -18.57 -69.56
#